data_AF-A0A371LEI2-F1
#
_entry.id   AF-A0A371LEI2-F1
#
_cell.length_a   1.000
_cell.length_b   1.000
_cell.length_c   1.000
_cell.angle_alpha   90.00
_cell.angle_beta   90.00
_cell.angle_gamma   90.00
#
_symmetry.space_group_name_H-M   'P 1'
#
loop_
_entity.id
_entity.type
_entity.pdbx_description
1 polymer ?
#
loop_
_entity_poly.entity_id
_entity_poly.type
_entity_poly.pdbx_seq_one_letter_code
_entity_poly.pdbx_strand_id
1 'polypeptide(L)'
;MTRFEADTARERRKLFADAVSAHRDRGSAFLTIEAERLADVDGEGPGPWIQFADQTFNMDVTDEELDRLKGLLTEFPEFRIDQLESPEEAEGTNVRITARSDANRLAGFADRVFQAVYGRDEAYRAWVTAV
;
A
#
# COMPACT_ATOMS: atom_id res chain seq x y z
N MET A 1 10.50 -10.03 -12.63
CA MET A 1 11.24 -8.77 -12.47
C MET A 1 11.35 -7.99 -13.77
N THR A 2 10.50 -6.98 -13.90
CA THR A 2 10.60 -5.95 -14.94
C THR A 2 10.95 -4.62 -14.28
N ARG A 3 11.13 -3.53 -15.03
CA ARG A 3 11.34 -2.19 -14.43
C ARG A 3 10.19 -1.73 -13.52
N PHE A 4 9.05 -2.41 -13.57
CA PHE A 4 7.85 -2.07 -12.81
C PHE A 4 7.44 -3.15 -11.81
N GLU A 5 8.22 -4.23 -11.64
CA GLU A 5 7.84 -5.39 -10.83
C GLU A 5 9.05 -5.92 -10.06
N ALA A 6 8.86 -6.23 -8.78
CA ALA A 6 9.87 -6.78 -7.88
C ALA A 6 9.30 -7.85 -6.94
N ASP A 7 10.14 -8.81 -6.55
CA ASP A 7 9.76 -9.94 -5.68
C ASP A 7 10.70 -10.12 -4.47
N THR A 8 11.77 -9.32 -4.36
CA THR A 8 12.58 -9.23 -3.14
C THR A 8 12.27 -7.96 -2.35
N ALA A 9 12.38 -8.02 -1.02
CA ALA A 9 12.11 -6.86 -0.16
C ALA A 9 12.96 -5.63 -0.52
N ARG A 10 14.22 -5.84 -0.91
CA ARG A 10 15.12 -4.74 -1.33
C ARG A 10 14.62 -4.10 -2.63
N GLU A 11 14.26 -4.91 -3.61
CA GLU A 11 13.85 -4.42 -4.93
C GLU A 11 12.46 -3.79 -4.88
N ARG A 12 11.52 -4.34 -4.10
CA ARG A 12 10.19 -3.73 -3.88
C ARG A 12 10.30 -2.36 -3.24
N ARG A 13 11.07 -2.21 -2.16
CA ARG A 13 11.27 -0.91 -1.51
C ARG A 13 11.92 0.11 -2.46
N LYS A 14 12.87 -0.34 -3.27
CA LYS A 14 13.47 0.52 -4.31
C LYS A 14 12.43 0.92 -5.36
N LEU A 15 11.67 -0.04 -5.89
CA LEU A 15 10.61 0.20 -6.87
C LEU A 15 9.58 1.21 -6.37
N PHE A 16 9.10 1.05 -5.13
CA PHE A 16 8.11 1.94 -4.54
C PHE A 16 8.68 3.34 -4.29
N ALA A 17 9.93 3.45 -3.83
CA ALA A 17 10.58 4.75 -3.60
C ALA A 17 10.83 5.50 -4.93
N ASP A 18 11.25 4.77 -5.98
CA ASP A 18 11.43 5.32 -7.31
C ASP A 18 10.08 5.78 -7.89
N ALA A 19 8.99 5.03 -7.67
CA ALA A 19 7.63 5.40 -8.07
C ALA A 19 7.13 6.66 -7.34
N VAL A 20 7.33 6.76 -6.03
CA VAL A 20 6.97 7.96 -5.24
C VAL A 20 7.72 9.20 -5.76
N SER A 21 9.01 9.05 -6.03
CA SER A 21 9.83 10.15 -6.59
C SER A 21 9.30 10.57 -7.95
N ALA A 22 9.07 9.62 -8.86
CA ALA A 22 8.56 9.90 -10.19
C ALA A 22 7.15 10.52 -10.19
N HIS A 23 6.25 10.09 -9.31
CA HIS A 23 4.93 10.70 -9.13
C HIS A 23 5.03 12.18 -8.73
N ARG A 24 5.90 12.49 -7.75
CA ARG A 24 6.15 13.86 -7.29
C ARG A 24 6.77 14.74 -8.37
N ASP A 25 7.77 14.22 -9.09
CA ASP A 25 8.47 14.96 -10.14
C ASP A 25 7.55 15.29 -11.32
N ARG A 26 6.60 14.40 -11.63
CA ARG A 26 5.65 14.55 -12.74
C ARG A 26 4.40 15.33 -12.35
N GLY A 27 4.09 15.45 -11.07
CA GLY A 27 2.82 16.00 -10.60
C GLY A 27 1.63 15.14 -11.02
N SER A 28 1.80 13.83 -11.05
CA SER A 28 0.75 12.89 -11.45
C SER A 28 -0.39 12.89 -10.44
N ALA A 29 -1.61 12.55 -10.88
CA ALA A 29 -2.78 12.56 -9.99
C ALA A 29 -2.63 11.57 -8.81
N PHE A 30 -2.03 10.41 -9.07
CA PHE A 30 -1.76 9.39 -8.07
C PHE A 30 -0.67 8.43 -8.58
N LEU A 31 -0.18 7.57 -7.69
CA LEU A 31 0.48 6.31 -8.04
C LEU A 31 -0.24 5.13 -7.41
N THR A 32 -0.21 3.97 -8.06
CA THR A 32 -0.81 2.73 -7.54
C THR A 32 0.23 1.61 -7.51
N ILE A 33 0.31 0.95 -6.37
CA ILE A 33 1.11 -0.26 -6.14
C ILE A 33 0.13 -1.42 -5.95
N GLU A 34 0.34 -2.51 -6.67
CA GLU A 34 -0.46 -3.73 -6.59
C GLU A 34 0.44 -4.91 -6.21
N ALA A 35 -0.14 -5.90 -5.52
CA ALA A 35 0.52 -7.17 -5.27
C ALA A 35 -0.21 -8.33 -5.92
N GLU A 36 0.52 -9.42 -6.14
CA GLU A 36 -0.05 -10.67 -6.64
C GLU A 36 -1.24 -11.13 -5.81
N ARG A 37 -2.32 -11.51 -6.49
CA ARG A 37 -3.51 -12.10 -5.88
C ARG A 37 -3.20 -13.53 -5.42
N LEU A 38 -3.49 -13.81 -4.17
CA LEU A 38 -3.38 -15.12 -3.54
C LEU A 38 -4.78 -15.62 -3.20
N ALA A 39 -5.26 -16.67 -3.86
CA ALA A 39 -6.66 -17.11 -3.74
C ALA A 39 -7.06 -17.54 -2.32
N ASP A 40 -6.10 -18.02 -1.53
CA ASP A 40 -6.25 -18.43 -0.14
C ASP A 40 -6.25 -17.26 0.86
N VAL A 41 -5.75 -16.10 0.45
CA VAL A 41 -5.69 -14.88 1.28
C VAL A 41 -6.76 -13.86 0.87
N ASP A 42 -6.90 -13.62 -0.43
CA ASP A 42 -7.78 -12.58 -1.00
C ASP A 42 -9.22 -13.05 -1.27
N GLY A 43 -9.48 -14.35 -1.09
CA GLY A 43 -10.77 -14.95 -1.45
C GLY A 43 -11.13 -14.72 -2.92
N GLU A 44 -12.38 -14.34 -3.20
CA GLU A 44 -12.86 -14.06 -4.56
C GLU A 44 -12.51 -12.64 -5.07
N GLY A 45 -11.98 -11.77 -4.20
CA GLY A 45 -11.63 -10.40 -4.54
C GLY A 45 -10.38 -10.27 -5.42
N PRO A 46 -10.09 -9.06 -5.94
CA PRO A 46 -8.81 -8.78 -6.59
C PRO A 46 -7.65 -8.86 -5.58
N GLY A 47 -6.41 -8.89 -6.09
CA GLY A 47 -5.23 -8.73 -5.22
C GLY A 47 -5.21 -7.35 -4.56
N PRO A 48 -4.47 -7.19 -3.45
CA PRO A 48 -4.47 -5.94 -2.70
C PRO A 48 -3.72 -4.85 -3.47
N TRP A 49 -4.13 -3.61 -3.22
CA TRP A 49 -3.54 -2.43 -3.83
C TRP A 49 -3.40 -1.31 -2.79
N ILE A 50 -2.44 -0.42 -3.04
CA ILE A 50 -2.22 0.80 -2.26
C ILE A 50 -2.04 1.93 -3.25
N GLN A 51 -2.83 2.99 -3.11
CA GLN A 51 -2.69 4.22 -3.88
C GLN A 51 -2.06 5.31 -3.03
N PHE A 52 -1.26 6.18 -3.64
CA PHE A 52 -0.70 7.35 -2.98
C PHE A 52 -0.90 8.61 -3.84
N ALA A 53 -1.44 9.66 -3.23
CA ALA A 53 -1.69 10.96 -3.85
C ALA A 53 -1.65 12.07 -2.78
N ASP A 54 -1.10 13.25 -3.09
CA ASP A 54 -1.12 14.43 -2.21
C ASP A 54 -0.71 14.17 -0.75
N GLN A 55 0.25 13.27 -0.52
CA GLN A 55 0.73 12.83 0.81
C GLN A 55 -0.18 11.86 1.55
N THR A 56 -1.17 11.27 0.89
CA THR A 56 -2.15 10.37 1.47
C THR A 56 -2.06 8.99 0.83
N PHE A 57 -1.95 7.96 1.66
CA PHE A 57 -2.22 6.59 1.24
C PHE A 57 -3.72 6.33 1.25
N ASN A 58 -4.21 5.65 0.23
CA ASN A 58 -5.58 5.18 0.09
C ASN A 58 -5.56 3.68 -0.13
N MET A 59 -6.37 2.93 0.61
CA MET A 59 -6.45 1.48 0.54
C MET A 59 -7.78 0.98 1.10
N ASP A 60 -8.24 -0.18 0.64
CA ASP A 60 -9.39 -0.86 1.22
C ASP A 60 -8.92 -2.01 2.12
N VAL A 61 -9.58 -2.16 3.27
CA VAL A 61 -9.26 -3.19 4.25
C VAL A 61 -10.53 -3.82 4.81
N THR A 62 -10.48 -5.10 5.12
CA THR A 62 -11.46 -5.76 6.00
C THR A 62 -11.31 -5.27 7.45
N ASP A 63 -12.26 -5.62 8.32
CA ASP A 63 -12.18 -5.28 9.75
C ASP A 63 -10.92 -5.85 10.42
N GLU A 64 -10.56 -7.10 10.10
CA GLU A 64 -9.35 -7.72 10.65
C GLU A 64 -8.08 -7.05 10.14
N GLU A 65 -8.05 -6.64 8.87
CA GLU A 65 -6.96 -5.89 8.27
C GLU A 65 -6.84 -4.48 8.86
N LEU A 66 -7.96 -3.81 9.15
CA LEU A 66 -7.96 -2.50 9.79
C LEU A 66 -7.32 -2.56 11.18
N ASP A 67 -7.58 -3.62 11.95
CA ASP A 67 -6.95 -3.81 13.25
C ASP A 67 -5.44 -4.06 13.13
N ARG A 68 -5.01 -4.86 12.14
CA ARG A 68 -3.58 -5.03 11.83
C ARG A 68 -2.93 -3.72 11.39
N LEU A 69 -3.61 -2.92 10.57
CA LEU A 69 -3.15 -1.62 10.10
C LEU A 69 -2.97 -0.62 11.25
N LYS A 70 -3.92 -0.56 12.19
CA LYS A 70 -3.79 0.26 13.41
C LYS A 70 -2.60 -0.19 14.26
N GLY A 71 -2.36 -1.49 14.37
CA GLY A 71 -1.16 -2.04 15.01
C GLY A 71 0.12 -1.59 14.31
N LEU A 72 0.19 -1.73 12.98
CA LEU A 72 1.34 -1.30 12.18
C LEU A 72 1.63 0.20 12.34
N LEU A 73 0.62 1.05 12.40
CA LEU A 73 0.78 2.50 12.57
C LEU A 73 1.50 2.90 13.87
N THR A 74 1.57 2.02 14.87
CA THR A 74 2.40 2.26 16.06
C THR A 74 3.90 2.30 15.76
N GLU A 75 4.35 1.66 14.66
CA GLU A 75 5.73 1.70 14.16
C GLU A 75 6.01 2.97 13.31
N PHE A 76 4.96 3.69 12.91
CA PHE A 76 4.99 4.86 12.04
C PHE A 76 4.26 6.05 12.69
N PRO A 77 4.80 6.63 13.77
CA PRO A 77 4.11 7.66 14.58
C PRO A 77 3.74 8.93 13.82
N GLU A 78 4.42 9.20 12.69
CA GLU A 78 4.16 10.34 11.81
C GLU A 78 3.02 10.09 10.79
N PHE A 79 2.45 8.88 10.76
CA PHE A 79 1.38 8.47 9.85
C PHE A 79 0.07 8.44 10.62
N ARG A 80 -0.99 9.03 10.06
CA ARG A 80 -2.28 9.18 10.76
C ARG A 80 -3.42 8.79 9.85
N ILE A 81 -4.32 7.93 10.35
CA ILE A 81 -5.63 7.74 9.72
C ILE A 81 -6.35 9.08 9.78
N ASP A 82 -6.68 9.61 8.61
CA ASP A 82 -7.40 10.86 8.41
C ASP A 82 -8.89 10.58 8.15
N GLN A 83 -9.18 9.49 7.44
CA GLN A 83 -10.55 9.11 7.07
C GLN A 83 -10.76 7.59 7.07
N LEU A 84 -11.95 7.18 7.47
CA LEU A 84 -12.49 5.83 7.35
C LEU A 84 -13.88 5.93 6.73
N GLU A 85 -14.10 5.22 5.62
CA GLU A 85 -15.41 5.11 4.96
C GLU A 85 -15.79 3.64 4.81
N SER A 86 -16.87 3.21 5.47
CA SER A 86 -17.37 1.82 5.40
C SER A 86 -18.75 1.84 4.74
N PRO A 87 -18.87 1.56 3.43
CA PRO A 87 -20.16 1.51 2.74
C PRO A 87 -21.02 0.35 3.25
N GLU A 88 -22.35 0.53 3.32
CA GLU A 88 -23.27 -0.53 3.75
C GLU A 88 -23.35 -1.71 2.76
N GLU A 89 -23.02 -1.46 1.49
CA GLU A 89 -23.10 -2.45 0.39
C GLU A 89 -21.76 -3.15 0.10
N ALA A 90 -20.71 -2.86 0.88
CA ALA A 90 -19.39 -3.44 0.70
C ALA A 90 -18.82 -3.98 2.02
N GLU A 91 -18.12 -5.10 1.95
CA GLU A 91 -17.50 -5.72 3.13
C GLU A 91 -16.22 -4.98 3.60
N GLY A 92 -15.69 -4.07 2.78
CA GLY A 92 -14.44 -3.35 3.05
C GLY A 92 -14.65 -1.94 3.59
N THR A 93 -13.70 -1.50 4.43
CA THR A 93 -13.54 -0.10 4.84
C THR A 93 -12.43 0.54 4.01
N ASN A 94 -12.75 1.65 3.35
CA ASN A 94 -11.75 2.51 2.74
C ASN A 94 -11.03 3.33 3.81
N VAL A 95 -9.70 3.32 3.79
CA VAL A 95 -8.84 4.00 4.76
C VAL A 95 -7.97 5.01 4.05
N ARG A 96 -7.94 6.24 4.58
CA ARG A 96 -6.99 7.28 4.15
C ARG A 96 -6.00 7.60 5.26
N ILE A 97 -4.72 7.53 4.94
CA ILE A 97 -3.62 7.78 5.87
C ILE A 97 -2.77 8.93 5.36
N THR A 98 -2.76 10.04 6.09
CA THR A 98 -1.84 11.14 5.84
C THR A 98 -0.43 10.74 6.27
N ALA A 99 0.53 10.88 5.35
CA ALA A 99 1.92 10.48 5.50
C ALA A 99 2.86 11.47 4.82
N ARG A 100 3.30 12.50 5.57
CA ARG A 100 4.31 13.46 5.12
C ARG A 100 5.71 12.94 5.42
N SER A 101 6.28 12.18 4.50
CA SER A 101 7.63 11.63 4.66
C SER A 101 8.41 11.53 3.33
N ASP A 102 9.68 11.13 3.42
CA ASP A 102 10.52 10.88 2.26
C ASP A 102 10.14 9.57 1.53
N ALA A 103 10.61 9.42 0.29
CA ALA A 103 10.24 8.30 -0.57
C ALA A 103 10.63 6.93 0.01
N ASN A 104 11.75 6.82 0.74
CA ASN A 104 12.18 5.56 1.33
C ASN A 104 11.30 5.16 2.50
N ARG A 105 10.91 6.13 3.34
CA ARG A 105 10.00 5.88 4.47
C ARG A 105 8.61 5.49 3.97
N LEU A 106 8.09 6.17 2.95
CA LEU A 106 6.82 5.84 2.30
C LEU A 106 6.84 4.45 1.64
N ALA A 107 7.93 4.12 0.93
CA ALA A 107 8.12 2.79 0.36
C ALA A 107 8.19 1.69 1.42
N GLY A 108 8.89 1.95 2.52
CA GLY A 108 8.98 1.04 3.66
C GLY A 108 7.61 0.79 4.30
N PHE A 109 6.79 1.84 4.44
CA PHE A 109 5.42 1.70 4.93
C PHE A 109 4.57 0.84 3.97
N ALA A 110 4.57 1.15 2.67
CA ALA A 110 3.80 0.38 1.69
C ALA A 110 4.19 -1.12 1.67
N ASP A 111 5.50 -1.43 1.69
CA ASP A 111 5.99 -2.81 1.78
C ASP A 111 5.51 -3.52 3.06
N ARG A 112 5.50 -2.80 4.20
CA ARG A 112 5.00 -3.33 5.47
C ARG A 112 3.48 -3.51 5.49
N VAL A 113 2.71 -2.66 4.82
CA VAL A 113 1.25 -2.85 4.69
C VAL A 113 0.95 -4.15 3.96
N PHE A 114 1.59 -4.41 2.81
CA PHE A 114 1.40 -5.70 2.11
C PHE A 114 1.69 -6.91 2.99
N GLN A 115 2.76 -6.86 3.78
CA GLN A 115 3.15 -7.99 4.63
C GLN A 115 2.28 -8.13 5.88
N ALA A 116 2.18 -7.06 6.67
CA ALA A 116 1.58 -7.10 7.99
C ALA A 116 0.06 -6.97 7.96
N VAL A 117 -0.50 -6.32 6.94
CA VAL A 117 -1.95 -6.11 6.80
C VAL A 117 -2.53 -7.13 5.84
N TYR A 118 -2.02 -7.18 4.60
CA TYR A 118 -2.54 -8.05 3.54
C TYR A 118 -1.93 -9.46 3.52
N GLY A 119 -1.19 -9.85 4.56
CA GLY A 119 -0.69 -11.22 4.74
C GLY A 119 0.30 -11.70 3.68
N ARG A 120 0.95 -10.80 2.93
CA ARG A 120 1.98 -11.19 1.96
C ARG A 120 3.23 -11.72 2.68
N ASP A 121 3.85 -12.74 2.12
CA ASP A 121 5.12 -13.28 2.63
C ASP A 121 6.32 -12.34 2.32
N GLU A 122 7.56 -12.78 2.54
CA GLU A 122 8.74 -11.96 2.23
C GLU A 122 9.08 -11.89 0.73
N ALA A 123 8.64 -12.87 -0.04
CA ALA A 123 8.93 -13.08 -1.46
C ALA A 123 7.79 -12.66 -2.39
N TYR A 124 6.75 -12.01 -1.86
CA TYR A 124 5.60 -11.59 -2.65
C TYR A 124 5.99 -10.70 -3.82
N ARG A 125 5.24 -10.84 -4.92
CA ARG A 125 5.41 -10.02 -6.11
C ARG A 125 4.54 -8.78 -6.00
N ALA A 126 5.13 -7.64 -6.35
CA ALA A 126 4.41 -6.38 -6.47
C ALA A 126 4.87 -5.60 -7.70
N TRP A 127 3.97 -4.78 -8.22
CA TRP A 127 4.23 -3.92 -9.35
C TRP A 127 3.55 -2.55 -9.22
N VAL A 128 3.97 -1.61 -10.07
CA VAL A 128 3.44 -0.25 -10.10
C VAL A 128 2.68 -0.03 -11.42
N THR A 129 1.39 0.31 -11.35
CA THR A 129 0.50 0.41 -12.52
C THR A 129 0.25 1.82 -13.03
N ALA A 130 0.41 2.84 -12.18
CA ALA A 130 0.24 4.25 -12.54
C ALA A 130 1.31 5.12 -11.85
N VAL A 131 2.01 5.97 -12.62
CA VAL A 131 3.00 6.98 -12.17
C VAL A 131 3.15 8.11 -13.17
#